data_AF-A0A937Z1X5-F1
#
_entry.id   AF-A0A937Z1X5-F1
#
_cell.length_a   1.000
_cell.length_b   1.000
_cell.length_c   1.000
_cell.angle_alpha   90.00
_cell.angle_beta   90.00
_cell.angle_gamma   90.00
#
_symmetry.space_group_name_H-M   'P 1'
#
loop_
_entity.id
_entity.type
_entity.pdbx_description
1 polymer ?
#
loop_
_entity_poly.entity_id
_entity_poly.type
_entity_poly.pdbx_seq_one_letter_code
_entity_poly.pdbx_strand_id
1 'polypeptide(L)'
;MTRRELVKAAIEHREAPRVPYIIDLCPDAWEALKPLAGEQDAAAFIANDVVDIAVPWWQWHELAPDWHGMAAPTSRPKVQGTGSYMDLPEHLKRLREASDKYFLVRLYGIHFEKAYFARGFENFLSDMVSDPTFAGSLLRR
;
A
#
# COMPACT_ATOMS: atom_id res chain seq x y z
N MET A 1 23.52 15.64 -7.04
CA MET A 1 22.55 14.67 -7.58
C MET A 1 21.20 14.91 -6.94
N THR A 2 20.13 14.90 -7.72
CA THR A 2 18.75 14.88 -7.21
C THR A 2 18.42 13.55 -6.53
N ARG A 3 17.35 13.49 -5.73
CA ARG A 3 16.85 12.25 -5.11
C ARG A 3 16.57 11.16 -6.14
N ARG A 4 16.00 11.54 -7.29
CA ARG A 4 15.77 10.65 -8.44
C ARG A 4 17.06 10.20 -9.11
N GLU A 5 18.09 11.04 -9.19
CA GLU A 5 19.41 10.62 -9.67
C GLU A 5 20.10 9.65 -8.72
N LEU A 6 19.96 9.82 -7.40
CA LEU A 6 20.46 8.85 -6.41
C LEU A 6 19.79 7.47 -6.60
N VAL A 7 18.46 7.44 -6.71
CA VAL A 7 17.71 6.19 -6.95
C VAL A 7 18.07 5.55 -8.29
N LYS A 8 18.18 6.33 -9.38
CA LYS A 8 18.62 5.81 -10.68
C LYS A 8 20.04 5.24 -10.63
N ALA A 9 20.99 5.94 -10.02
CA ALA A 9 22.36 5.45 -9.88
C ALA A 9 22.41 4.13 -9.09
N ALA A 10 21.63 4.01 -8.01
CA ALA A 10 21.53 2.78 -7.23
C ALA A 10 20.94 1.60 -8.03
N ILE A 11 19.87 1.83 -8.81
CA ILE A 11 19.28 0.82 -9.72
C ILE A 11 20.28 0.40 -10.80
N GLU A 12 21.07 1.34 -11.31
CA GLU A 12 22.12 1.10 -12.32
C GLU A 12 23.42 0.55 -11.70
N HIS A 13 23.44 0.22 -10.40
CA HIS A 13 24.62 -0.23 -9.64
C HIS A 13 25.86 0.68 -9.75
N ARG A 14 25.63 1.99 -9.96
CA ARG A 14 26.68 3.02 -9.99
C ARG A 14 26.89 3.61 -8.61
N GLU A 15 28.12 4.05 -8.34
CA GLU A 15 28.45 4.77 -7.11
C GLU A 15 27.59 6.04 -6.99
N ALA A 16 27.12 6.31 -5.77
CA ALA A 16 26.28 7.44 -5.42
C ALA A 16 26.74 8.00 -4.06
N PRO A 17 26.63 9.33 -3.82
CA PRO A 17 27.06 9.97 -2.56
C PRO A 17 26.46 9.37 -1.27
N ARG A 18 25.33 8.68 -1.37
CA ARG A 18 24.74 7.84 -0.32
C ARG A 18 23.75 6.85 -0.92
N VAL A 19 23.41 5.81 -0.16
CA VAL A 19 22.30 4.91 -0.48
C VAL A 19 20.98 5.70 -0.41
N PRO A 20 20.10 5.60 -1.44
CA PRO A 20 18.76 6.19 -1.39
C PRO A 20 17.80 5.30 -0.60
N TYR A 21 16.78 5.89 0.03
CA TYR A 21 15.87 5.14 0.90
C TYR A 21 14.40 5.54 0.79
N ILE A 22 13.56 4.60 1.21
CA ILE A 22 12.15 4.78 1.55
C ILE A 22 11.90 4.12 2.91
N ILE A 23 11.41 4.90 3.86
CA ILE A 23 11.11 4.49 5.23
C ILE A 23 9.71 4.99 5.56
N ASP A 24 8.82 4.06 5.83
CA ASP A 24 7.50 4.33 6.41
C ASP A 24 7.57 4.09 7.92
N LEU A 25 6.83 4.87 8.70
CA LEU A 25 6.78 4.77 10.15
C LEU A 25 5.43 4.23 10.60
N CYS A 26 5.44 3.30 11.56
CA CYS A 26 4.26 3.01 12.35
C CYS A 26 3.89 4.24 13.21
N PRO A 27 2.61 4.43 13.59
CA PRO A 27 2.18 5.64 14.32
C PRO A 27 2.90 5.87 15.65
N ASP A 28 3.20 4.80 16.38
CA ASP A 28 3.99 4.80 17.61
C ASP A 28 5.45 5.19 17.39
N ALA A 29 6.07 4.67 16.32
CA ALA A 29 7.42 5.07 15.91
C ALA A 29 7.49 6.56 15.51
N TRP A 30 6.45 7.10 14.88
CA TRP A 30 6.37 8.53 14.60
C TRP A 30 6.21 9.37 15.88
N GLU A 31 5.28 9.03 16.78
CA GLU A 31 5.12 9.78 18.03
C GLU A 31 6.39 9.77 18.90
N ALA A 32 7.20 8.70 18.84
CA ALA A 32 8.51 8.65 19.51
C ALA A 32 9.57 9.56 18.86
N LEU A 33 9.51 9.79 17.53
CA LEU A 33 10.45 10.64 16.78
C LEU A 33 10.04 12.11 16.72
N LYS A 34 8.75 12.40 16.88
CA LYS A 34 8.14 13.73 16.83
C LYS A 34 8.85 14.82 17.66
N PRO A 35 9.39 14.57 18.88
CA PRO A 35 10.16 15.57 19.62
C PRO A 35 11.48 15.99 18.94
N LEU A 36 12.01 15.17 18.03
CA LEU A 36 13.24 15.44 17.26
C LEU A 36 12.95 16.15 15.92
N ALA A 37 11.70 16.13 15.46
CA ALA A 37 11.29 16.68 14.16
C ALA A 37 11.00 18.19 14.17
N GLY A 38 10.86 18.80 15.36
CA GLY A 38 10.44 20.19 15.49
C GLY A 38 9.04 20.40 14.91
N GLU A 39 8.93 21.30 13.94
CA GLU A 39 7.67 21.61 13.24
C GLU A 39 7.44 20.76 11.96
N GLN A 40 8.36 19.85 11.63
CA GLN A 40 8.25 19.02 10.42
C GLN A 40 7.25 17.88 10.58
N ASP A 41 6.52 17.57 9.51
CA ASP A 41 5.79 16.30 9.40
C ASP A 41 6.77 15.13 9.17
N ALA A 42 6.26 13.90 9.29
CA ALA A 42 7.05 12.68 9.11
C ALA A 42 7.72 12.57 7.74
N ALA A 43 7.06 13.04 6.67
CA ALA A 43 7.56 12.92 5.29
C ALA A 43 8.67 13.94 4.98
N ALA A 44 8.62 15.11 5.63
CA ALA A 44 9.66 16.13 5.62
C ALA A 44 10.85 15.73 6.51
N PHE A 45 10.60 15.24 7.73
CA PHE A 45 11.63 14.84 8.70
C PHE A 45 12.44 13.64 8.24
N ILE A 46 11.76 12.54 7.85
CA ILE A 46 12.43 11.34 7.33
C ILE A 46 13.07 11.62 5.97
N ALA A 47 12.54 12.57 5.20
CA ALA A 47 13.14 13.02 3.95
C ALA A 47 13.43 11.89 2.93
N ASN A 48 12.51 10.93 2.75
CA ASN A 48 12.61 9.84 1.76
C ASN A 48 12.97 10.30 0.33
N ASP A 49 13.84 9.55 -0.36
CA ASP A 49 14.22 9.80 -1.76
C ASP A 49 13.16 9.35 -2.77
N VAL A 50 12.41 8.33 -2.37
CA VAL A 50 11.27 7.80 -3.09
C VAL A 50 10.00 8.36 -2.46
N VAL A 51 8.97 8.56 -3.28
CA VAL A 51 7.59 8.66 -2.82
C VAL A 51 6.81 7.48 -3.41
N ASP A 52 6.12 6.75 -2.56
CA ASP A 52 5.18 5.70 -2.97
C ASP A 52 3.87 6.35 -3.42
N ILE A 53 3.43 6.00 -4.62
CA ILE A 53 2.20 6.48 -5.22
C ILE A 53 1.19 5.33 -5.22
N ALA A 54 0.24 5.42 -4.30
CA ALA A 54 -0.95 4.57 -4.33
C ALA A 54 -1.74 4.83 -5.61
N VAL A 55 -1.83 3.82 -6.47
CA VAL A 55 -2.72 3.86 -7.63
C VAL A 55 -4.17 3.65 -7.20
N PRO A 56 -5.15 4.04 -8.02
CA PRO A 56 -6.56 3.73 -7.79
C PRO A 56 -6.75 2.23 -7.61
N TRP A 57 -7.57 1.85 -6.65
CA TRP A 57 -7.66 0.47 -6.18
C TRP A 57 -9.09 0.11 -5.76
N TRP A 58 -9.26 -1.08 -5.20
CA TRP A 58 -10.51 -1.50 -4.60
C TRP A 58 -10.25 -2.45 -3.43
N GLN A 59 -11.21 -2.50 -2.50
CA GLN A 59 -11.18 -3.37 -1.32
C GLN A 59 -12.56 -3.94 -1.04
N TRP A 60 -12.59 -5.04 -0.29
CA TRP A 60 -13.81 -5.51 0.37
C TRP A 60 -14.21 -4.50 1.45
N HIS A 61 -15.50 -4.20 1.55
CA HIS A 61 -16.01 -3.12 2.42
C HIS A 61 -17.35 -3.55 3.03
N GLU A 62 -17.74 -3.00 4.19
CA GLU A 62 -19.04 -3.26 4.84
C GLU A 62 -19.42 -4.75 4.88
N LEU A 63 -18.44 -5.59 5.23
CA LEU A 63 -18.65 -7.03 5.38
C LEU A 63 -19.58 -7.29 6.57
N ALA A 64 -20.51 -8.23 6.41
CA ALA A 64 -21.44 -8.56 7.50
C ALA A 64 -20.72 -9.42 8.57
N PRO A 65 -21.26 -9.53 9.79
CA PRO A 65 -20.55 -10.15 10.92
C PRO A 65 -20.13 -11.61 10.70
N ASP A 66 -20.76 -12.36 9.78
CA ASP A 66 -20.38 -13.73 9.44
C ASP A 66 -18.99 -13.82 8.77
N TRP A 67 -18.49 -12.74 8.16
CA TRP A 67 -17.15 -12.68 7.55
C TRP A 67 -15.99 -12.82 8.54
N HIS A 68 -16.24 -12.67 9.83
CA HIS A 68 -15.24 -12.85 10.88
C HIS A 68 -15.42 -14.18 11.65
N GLY A 69 -16.45 -14.97 11.33
CA GLY A 69 -16.68 -16.30 11.91
C GLY A 69 -15.78 -17.38 11.31
N MET A 70 -15.69 -18.53 11.99
CA MET A 70 -14.86 -19.65 11.53
C MET A 70 -15.39 -20.33 10.25
N ALA A 71 -16.71 -20.31 10.03
CA ALA A 71 -17.32 -20.83 8.81
C ALA A 71 -17.20 -19.83 7.65
N ALA A 72 -17.20 -20.34 6.41
CA ALA A 72 -17.31 -19.48 5.23
C ALA A 72 -18.60 -18.64 5.30
N PRO A 73 -18.53 -17.32 5.03
CA PRO A 73 -19.70 -16.45 5.10
C PRO A 73 -20.72 -16.79 4.01
N THR A 74 -21.99 -16.62 4.36
CA THR A 74 -23.12 -16.79 3.45
C THR A 74 -23.62 -15.44 2.91
N SER A 75 -23.27 -14.35 3.59
CA SER A 75 -23.59 -13.00 3.14
C SER A 75 -22.70 -12.57 1.96
N ARG A 76 -23.29 -11.80 1.04
CA ARG A 76 -22.59 -11.32 -0.16
C ARG A 76 -21.61 -10.20 0.19
N PRO A 77 -20.35 -10.23 -0.29
CA PRO A 77 -19.42 -9.13 -0.07
C PRO A 77 -19.84 -7.89 -0.86
N LYS A 78 -19.57 -6.71 -0.29
CA LYS A 78 -19.55 -5.44 -1.01
C LYS A 78 -18.09 -5.07 -1.34
N VAL A 79 -17.93 -4.25 -2.38
CA VAL A 79 -16.63 -3.71 -2.80
C VAL A 79 -16.70 -2.19 -2.81
N GLN A 80 -15.59 -1.55 -2.51
CA GLN A 80 -15.41 -0.10 -2.57
C GLN A 80 -14.15 0.21 -3.37
N GLY A 81 -14.26 1.11 -4.36
CA GLY A 81 -13.12 1.66 -5.08
C GLY A 81 -12.50 2.83 -4.34
N THR A 82 -11.20 3.04 -4.50
CA THR A 82 -10.43 4.16 -3.94
C THR A 82 -9.62 4.85 -5.03
N GLY A 83 -9.56 6.18 -5.02
CA GLY A 83 -8.87 6.95 -6.08
C GLY A 83 -9.61 6.94 -7.43
N SER A 84 -8.95 7.46 -8.47
CA SER A 84 -9.50 7.58 -9.83
C SER A 84 -8.42 7.41 -10.89
N TYR A 85 -8.62 6.49 -11.83
CA TYR A 85 -7.69 6.26 -12.94
C TYR A 85 -7.69 7.43 -13.94
N MET A 86 -8.77 8.22 -13.99
CA MET A 86 -8.86 9.41 -14.82
C MET A 86 -8.02 10.56 -14.26
N ASP A 87 -7.94 10.69 -12.93
CA ASP A 87 -7.24 11.79 -12.26
C ASP A 87 -5.77 11.47 -11.95
N LEU A 88 -5.40 10.18 -11.94
CA LEU A 88 -4.03 9.72 -11.66
C LEU A 88 -2.95 10.41 -12.52
N PRO A 89 -3.11 10.58 -13.86
CA PRO A 89 -2.08 11.25 -14.68
C PRO A 89 -1.82 12.69 -14.24
N GLU A 90 -2.87 13.44 -13.88
CA GLU A 90 -2.76 14.84 -13.49
C GLU A 90 -2.22 14.98 -12.06
N HIS A 91 -2.59 14.07 -11.17
CA HIS A 91 -1.98 13.93 -9.84
C HIS A 91 -0.46 13.67 -9.94
N LEU A 92 -0.05 12.74 -10.81
CA LEU A 92 1.36 12.43 -11.07
C LEU A 92 2.15 13.63 -11.61
N LYS A 93 1.56 14.45 -12.51
CA LYS A 93 2.20 15.70 -12.97
C LYS A 93 2.44 16.68 -11.83
N ARG A 94 1.40 17.00 -11.05
CA ARG A 94 1.53 17.94 -9.91
C ARG A 94 2.60 17.50 -8.91
N LEU A 95 2.66 16.20 -8.58
CA LEU A 95 3.72 15.67 -7.73
C LEU A 95 5.12 15.77 -8.39
N ARG A 96 5.19 15.64 -9.71
CA ARG A 96 6.45 15.67 -10.49
C ARG A 96 6.99 17.09 -10.65
N GLU A 97 6.11 18.09 -10.65
CA GLU A 97 6.44 19.51 -10.59
C GLU A 97 6.86 19.94 -9.18
N ALA A 98 6.18 19.42 -8.15
CA ALA A 98 6.47 19.74 -6.75
C ALA A 98 7.69 19.01 -6.15
N SER A 99 8.22 17.96 -6.80
CA SER A 99 9.27 17.14 -6.20
C SER A 99 10.25 16.46 -7.17
N ASP A 100 11.53 16.50 -6.79
CA ASP A 100 12.61 15.77 -7.45
C ASP A 100 12.62 14.28 -7.11
N LYS A 101 11.89 13.82 -6.08
CA LYS A 101 11.81 12.41 -5.63
C LYS A 101 11.56 11.41 -6.76
N TYR A 102 12.10 10.20 -6.61
CA TYR A 102 11.75 9.05 -7.46
C TYR A 102 10.33 8.58 -7.14
N PHE A 103 9.57 8.12 -8.13
CA PHE A 103 8.22 7.61 -7.90
C PHE A 103 8.24 6.08 -7.93
N LEU A 104 7.87 5.46 -6.81
CA LEU A 104 7.44 4.07 -6.81
C LEU A 104 5.94 4.08 -7.09
N VAL A 105 5.51 3.55 -8.23
CA VAL A 105 4.08 3.39 -8.55
C VAL A 105 3.70 1.97 -8.18
N ARG A 106 3.07 1.79 -7.03
CA ARG A 106 2.89 0.47 -6.41
C ARG A 106 1.54 -0.14 -6.78
N LEU A 107 1.60 -1.33 -7.39
CA LEU A 107 0.49 -2.28 -7.47
C LEU A 107 0.62 -3.24 -6.28
N TYR A 108 -0.37 -3.27 -5.38
CA TYR A 108 -0.28 -3.98 -4.10
C TYR A 108 -1.61 -4.60 -3.68
N GLY A 109 -1.59 -5.72 -2.98
CA GLY A 109 -2.81 -6.40 -2.53
C GLY A 109 -3.37 -7.30 -3.63
N ILE A 110 -2.66 -8.37 -4.01
CA ILE A 110 -3.21 -9.41 -4.90
C ILE A 110 -4.48 -10.01 -4.29
N HIS A 111 -5.30 -10.71 -5.09
CA HIS A 111 -6.60 -11.23 -4.60
C HIS A 111 -6.49 -12.09 -3.34
N PHE A 112 -5.37 -12.81 -3.14
CA PHE A 112 -5.05 -13.53 -1.90
C PHE A 112 -4.96 -12.59 -0.68
N GLU A 113 -4.24 -11.48 -0.80
CA GLU A 113 -4.08 -10.49 0.27
C GLU A 113 -5.42 -9.84 0.61
N LYS A 114 -6.20 -9.46 -0.40
CA LYS A 114 -7.57 -8.94 -0.19
C LYS A 114 -8.46 -9.96 0.51
N ALA A 115 -8.41 -11.22 0.09
CA ALA A 115 -9.24 -12.29 0.66
C ALA A 115 -8.91 -12.52 2.15
N TYR A 116 -7.63 -12.56 2.52
CA TYR A 116 -7.27 -12.71 3.93
C TYR A 116 -7.50 -11.44 4.76
N PHE A 117 -7.41 -10.23 4.18
CA PHE A 117 -7.83 -9.00 4.88
C PHE A 117 -9.35 -9.00 5.18
N ALA A 118 -10.17 -9.60 4.31
CA ALA A 118 -11.62 -9.70 4.52
C ALA A 118 -12.01 -10.75 5.58
N ARG A 119 -11.33 -11.90 5.60
CA ARG A 119 -11.68 -13.04 6.46
C ARG A 119 -10.89 -13.12 7.77
N GLY A 120 -9.69 -12.54 7.80
CA GLY A 120 -8.61 -12.93 8.70
C GLY A 120 -7.76 -14.06 8.09
N PHE A 121 -6.46 -14.08 8.40
CA PHE A 121 -5.51 -15.01 7.77
C PHE A 121 -5.82 -16.47 8.04
N GLU A 122 -6.04 -16.84 9.30
CA GLU A 122 -6.36 -18.21 9.73
C GLU A 122 -7.70 -18.70 9.17
N ASN A 123 -8.72 -17.84 9.18
CA ASN A 123 -10.02 -18.12 8.58
C ASN A 123 -9.90 -18.36 7.06
N PHE A 124 -9.17 -17.52 6.33
CA PHE A 124 -9.02 -17.70 4.89
C PHE A 124 -8.23 -18.96 4.51
N LEU A 125 -7.17 -19.29 5.26
CA LEU A 125 -6.45 -20.55 5.10
C LEU A 125 -7.35 -21.77 5.40
N SER A 126 -8.24 -21.64 6.38
CA SER A 126 -9.25 -22.67 6.69
C SER A 126 -10.24 -22.82 5.53
N ASP A 127 -10.80 -21.71 5.02
CA ASP A 127 -11.71 -21.69 3.87
C ASP A 127 -11.09 -22.36 2.64
N MET A 128 -9.80 -22.12 2.36
CA MET A 128 -9.09 -22.77 1.24
C MET A 128 -9.09 -24.30 1.29
N VAL A 129 -9.32 -24.89 2.46
CA VAL A 129 -9.43 -26.35 2.66
C VAL A 129 -10.88 -26.79 2.84
N SER A 130 -11.68 -26.07 3.64
CA SER A 130 -13.05 -26.48 4.00
C SER A 130 -14.11 -26.06 2.97
N ASP A 131 -13.91 -24.93 2.27
CA ASP A 131 -14.74 -24.50 1.14
C ASP A 131 -13.88 -23.86 0.03
N PRO A 132 -13.19 -24.69 -0.78
CA PRO A 132 -12.39 -24.22 -1.90
C PRO A 132 -13.20 -23.45 -2.96
N THR A 133 -14.52 -23.64 -3.00
CA THR A 133 -15.42 -22.91 -3.91
C THR A 133 -15.58 -21.46 -3.47
N PHE A 134 -15.87 -21.23 -2.18
CA PHE A 134 -15.89 -19.89 -1.60
C PHE A 134 -14.53 -19.21 -1.71
N ALA A 135 -13.45 -19.85 -1.25
CA ALA A 135 -12.11 -19.27 -1.28
C ALA A 135 -11.67 -18.92 -2.72
N GLY A 136 -11.90 -19.84 -3.67
CA GLY A 136 -11.68 -19.61 -5.09
C GLY A 136 -12.56 -18.50 -5.69
N SER A 137 -13.68 -18.12 -5.08
CA SER A 137 -14.50 -16.99 -5.54
C SER A 137 -13.90 -15.63 -5.17
N LEU A 138 -13.16 -15.55 -4.05
CA LEU A 138 -12.44 -14.34 -3.65
C LEU A 138 -11.17 -14.13 -4.49
N LEU A 139 -10.50 -15.22 -4.88
CA LEU A 139 -9.23 -15.19 -5.63
C LEU A 139 -9.37 -14.81 -7.12
N ARG A 140 -10.60 -14.76 -7.66
CA ARG A 140 -10.89 -14.61 -9.11
C ARG A 140 -11.65 -13.33 -9.48
N ARG A 141 -11.82 -12.38 -8.56
CA ARG A 141 -12.65 -11.17 -8.72
C ARG A 141 -11.84 -9.90 -8.90
#